data_AF-A0A838HT50-F1
#
_entry.id   AF-A0A838HT50-F1
#
_cell.length_a   1.000
_cell.length_b   1.000
_cell.length_c   1.000
_cell.angle_alpha   90.00
_cell.angle_beta   90.00
_cell.angle_gamma   90.00
#
_symmetry.space_group_name_H-M   'P 1'
#
loop_
_entity.id
_entity.type
_entity.pdbx_description
1 polymer ?
#
loop_
_entity_poly.entity_id
_entity_poly.type
_entity_poly.pdbx_seq_one_letter_code
_entity_poly.pdbx_strand_id
1 'polypeptide(L)' 'MWWPADRAWFVATEIDFEWTFVAGTEDLIDRLAVHPQLEATRTSPDSVANLPDEDA' A
#
# COMPACT_ATOMS: atom_id res chain seq x y z
N MET A 1 1.63 -7.45 -9.96
CA MET A 1 0.28 -7.45 -9.35
C MET A 1 -0.15 -8.88 -9.05
N TRP A 2 -0.74 -9.16 -7.88
CA TRP A 2 -1.11 -10.51 -7.44
C TRP A 2 -2.26 -10.53 -6.41
N TRP A 3 -3.00 -11.63 -6.36
CA TRP A 3 -4.05 -11.92 -5.37
C TRP A 3 -3.86 -13.32 -4.78
N PRO A 4 -4.23 -13.55 -3.50
CA PRO A 4 -4.41 -14.89 -2.96
C PRO A 4 -5.60 -15.59 -3.63
N ALA A 5 -5.68 -16.92 -3.49
CA ALA A 5 -6.70 -17.74 -4.13
C ALA A 5 -8.14 -17.37 -3.74
N ASP A 6 -8.34 -16.91 -2.50
CA ASP A 6 -9.63 -16.49 -1.95
C ASP A 6 -10.03 -15.05 -2.32
N ARG A 7 -9.16 -14.32 -3.04
CA ARG A 7 -9.33 -12.91 -3.42
C ARG A 7 -9.58 -11.96 -2.24
N ALA A 8 -9.10 -12.31 -1.04
CA ALA A 8 -9.34 -11.51 0.15
C ALA A 8 -8.60 -10.15 0.16
N TRP A 9 -7.50 -10.01 -0.59
CA TRP A 9 -6.70 -8.78 -0.70
C TRP A 9 -5.88 -8.77 -1.99
N PHE A 10 -5.29 -7.63 -2.31
CA PHE A 10 -4.55 -7.40 -3.54
C PHE A 10 -3.22 -6.71 -3.27
N VAL A 11 -2.19 -7.07 -4.04
CA VAL A 11 -0.89 -6.38 -4.04
C VAL A 11 -0.55 -5.87 -5.43
N ALA A 12 -0.16 -4.60 -5.49
CA ALA A 12 0.51 -3.99 -6.62
C ALA A 12 1.86 -3.42 -6.18
N THR A 13 2.91 -3.79 -6.88
CA THR A 13 4.23 -3.17 -6.80
C THR A 13 4.48 -2.50 -8.13
N GLU A 14 5.13 -1.34 -8.11
CA GLU A 14 5.61 -0.69 -9.33
C GLU A 14 7.10 -0.44 -9.29
N ILE A 15 7.70 -0.38 -10.47
CA ILE A 15 9.15 -0.20 -10.61
C ILE A 15 9.53 1.26 -10.34
N ASP A 16 8.66 2.19 -10.70
CA ASP A 16 8.91 3.64 -10.61
C ASP A 16 8.58 4.22 -9.22
N PHE A 17 8.01 3.42 -8.30
CA PHE A 17 7.66 3.86 -6.96
C PHE A 17 8.36 3.01 -5.89
N GLU A 18 8.76 3.67 -4.80
CA GLU A 18 9.34 3.01 -3.62
C GLU A 18 8.29 2.26 -2.78
N TRP A 19 7.01 2.37 -3.16
CA TRP A 19 5.89 1.85 -2.40
C TRP A 19 5.31 0.59 -3.02
N THR A 20 4.90 -0.32 -2.15
CA THR A 20 4.02 -1.44 -2.51
C THR A 20 2.62 -1.15 -2.00
N PHE A 21 1.65 -1.15 -2.90
CA PHE A 21 0.25 -0.96 -2.57
C PHE A 21 -0.39 -2.28 -2.17
N VAL A 22 -1.11 -2.25 -1.04
CA VAL A 22 -1.96 -3.34 -0.59
C VAL A 22 -3.38 -2.82 -0.47
N ALA A 23 -4.34 -3.53 -1.07
CA ALA A 23 -5.76 -3.20 -0.99
C ALA A 23 -6.54 -4.39 -0.42
N GLY A 24 -7.59 -4.10 0.33
CA GLY A 24 -8.46 -5.10 0.96
C GLY A 24 -9.48 -4.43 1.88
N THR A 25 -9.98 -5.18 2.85
CA THR A 25 -10.93 -4.67 3.86
C THR A 25 -10.30 -3.63 4.78
N GLU A 26 -11.09 -2.70 5.32
CA GLU A 26 -10.66 -1.72 6.33
C GLU A 26 -9.84 -2.36 7.47
N ASP A 27 -10.34 -3.45 8.08
CA ASP A 27 -9.66 -4.18 9.16
C ASP A 27 -8.25 -4.67 8.78
N LEU A 28 -8.07 -5.09 7.53
CA LEU A 28 -6.76 -5.52 7.03
C LEU A 28 -5.82 -4.32 6.94
N ILE A 29 -6.31 -3.22 6.37
CA ILE A 29 -5.53 -2.01 6.19
C ILE A 29 -5.17 -1.38 7.54
N ASP A 30 -6.09 -1.35 8.51
CA ASP A 30 -5.81 -0.88 9.88
C ASP A 30 -4.69 -1.71 10.52
N ARG A 31 -4.75 -3.03 10.39
CA ARG A 31 -3.71 -3.93 10.92
C ARG A 31 -2.34 -3.70 10.27
N LEU A 32 -2.30 -3.43 8.98
CA LEU A 32 -1.04 -3.12 8.27
C LEU A 32 -0.49 -1.76 8.70
N ALA A 33 -1.35 -0.75 8.80
CA ALA A 33 -0.97 0.62 9.16
C ALA A 33 -0.39 0.73 10.58
N VAL A 34 -0.81 -0.13 11.52
CA VAL A 34 -0.27 -0.15 12.89
C VAL A 34 0.81 -1.23 13.11
N HIS A 35 1.19 -1.97 12.08
CA HIS A 35 2.15 -3.06 12.23
C HIS A 35 3.56 -2.51 12.47
N PRO A 36 4.23 -2.84 13.59
CA PRO A 36 5.47 -2.17 14.01
C PRO A 36 6.68 -2.44 13.08
N GLN A 37 6.58 -3.42 12.19
CA GLN A 37 7.64 -3.74 11.23
C GLN A 37 7.38 -3.20 9.82
N LEU A 38 6.24 -2.53 9.60
CA LEU A 38 5.88 -1.99 8.30
C LEU A 38 5.85 -0.46 8.39
N GLU A 39 6.53 0.20 7.47
CA GLU A 39 6.26 1.60 7.17
C GLU A 39 5.07 1.64 6.21
N ALA A 40 3.89 1.91 6.76
CA ALA A 40 2.64 1.86 6.02
C ALA A 40 1.82 3.11 6.30
N THR A 41 1.35 3.76 5.23
CA THR A 41 0.40 4.87 5.32
C THR A 41 -0.84 4.54 4.52
N ARG A 42 -2.01 5.00 5.00
CA ARG A 42 -3.26 4.87 4.25
C ARG A 42 -3.24 5.82 3.07
N THR A 43 -3.81 5.37 1.97
CA THR A 43 -4.02 6.17 0.75
C THR A 43 -5.40 5.90 0.20
N SER A 44 -5.84 6.74 -0.74
CA SER A 44 -7.07 6.54 -1.51
C SER A 44 -6.79 6.61 -3.01
N PRO A 45 -7.64 6.04 -3.86
CA PRO A 45 -7.48 6.16 -5.32
C PRO A 45 -7.46 7.61 -5.82
N ASP A 46 -8.09 8.52 -5.08
CA ASP A 46 -8.15 9.95 -5.38
C ASP A 46 -6.95 10.72 -4.79
N SER A 47 -6.12 10.05 -3.99
CA SER A 47 -4.91 10.65 -3.44
C SER A 47 -3.84 10.75 -4.52
N VAL A 48 -3.34 11.97 -4.72
CA VAL A 48 -2.10 12.18 -5.46
C VAL A 48 -0.95 11.63 -4.64
N ALA A 49 -0.16 10.73 -5.24
CA ALA A 49 1.09 10.29 -4.66
C ALA A 49 2.05 11.49 -4.62
N ASN A 50 2.14 12.14 -3.45
CA ASN A 50 3.20 13.09 -3.19
C ASN A 50 4.47 12.27 -2.94
N LEU A 51 5.25 12.05 -4.01
CA LEU A 51 6.60 11.55 -3.86
C LEU A 51 7.40 12.63 -3.08
N PRO A 52 8.18 12.26 -2.05
CA PRO A 52 9.18 13.18 -1.53
C PRO A 52 10.07 13.63 -2.70
N ASP A 53 10.47 14.89 -2.74
CA ASP A 53 11.42 15.38 -3.75
C ASP A 53 12.63 14.44 -3.79
N GLU A 54 12.96 13.91 -4.96
CA GLU A 54 14.00 12.88 -5.16
C GLU A 54 15.43 13.36 -4.82
N ASP A 55 15.59 14.58 -4.30
CA ASP A 55 16.85 15.30 -4.10
C ASP A 55 17.05 15.85 -2.65
N ALA A 56 16.37 15.31 -1.63
CA ALA A 56 16.57 15.71 -0.22
C ALA A 56 17.65 14.89 0.52
#